data_AF-A0ABD0NB33-F1
#
_entry.id   AF-A0ABD0NB33-F1
#
_cell.length_a   1.000
_cell.length_b   1.000
_cell.length_c   1.000
_cell.angle_alpha   90.00
_cell.angle_beta   90.00
_cell.angle_gamma   90.00
#
_symmetry.space_group_name_H-M   'P 1'
#
loop_
_entity.id
_entity.type
_entity.pdbx_description
1 polymer ?
#
loop_
_entity_poly.entity_id
_entity_poly.type
_entity_poly.pdbx_seq_one_letter_code
_entity_poly.pdbx_strand_id
1 'polypeptide(L)' 'ERPPSPEIEFDDLEEFVLQPAPQGITIKCKVTRDKRGMDRGFYPTYYLHLDNDKK' A
#
# COMPACT_ATOMS: atom_id res chain seq x y z
N GLU A 1 -12.94 13.08 -7.24
CA GLU A 1 -12.20 11.84 -6.91
C GLU A 1 -10.70 12.09 -7.03
N ARG A 2 -9.84 11.35 -6.31
CA ARG A 2 -8.39 11.43 -6.55
C ARG A 2 -8.08 10.78 -7.90
N PRO A 3 -7.13 11.32 -8.69
CA PRO A 3 -6.72 10.69 -9.94
C PRO A 3 -6.24 9.25 -9.69
N PRO A 4 -6.46 8.33 -10.63
CA PRO A 4 -5.92 6.98 -10.54
C PRO A 4 -4.39 7.05 -10.44
N SER A 5 -3.79 6.04 -9.79
CA SER A 5 -2.34 5.94 -9.82
C SER A 5 -1.90 5.50 -11.22
N PRO A 6 -0.76 5.97 -11.72
CA PRO A 6 -0.14 5.28 -12.83
C PRO A 6 0.13 3.83 -12.45
N GLU A 7 0.21 2.95 -13.44
CA GLU A 7 0.67 1.58 -13.19
C GLU A 7 2.11 1.63 -12.68
N ILE A 8 2.30 1.20 -11.44
CA ILE A 8 3.62 1.15 -10.80
C ILE A 8 4.09 -0.30 -10.80
N GLU A 9 5.20 -0.54 -11.49
CA GLU A 9 5.92 -1.81 -11.49
C GLU A 9 7.23 -1.61 -10.71
N PHE A 10 7.58 -2.59 -9.88
CA PHE A 10 8.79 -2.59 -9.09
C PHE A 10 9.35 -4.01 -9.04
N ASP A 11 10.67 -4.14 -9.14
CA ASP A 11 11.36 -5.42 -9.09
C ASP A 11 11.65 -5.86 -7.65
N ASP A 12 12.00 -4.90 -6.79
CA ASP A 12 12.33 -5.12 -5.38
C ASP A 12 11.42 -4.27 -4.46
N LEU A 13 10.76 -4.93 -3.52
CA LEU A 13 9.83 -4.28 -2.59
C LEU A 13 10.55 -3.46 -1.52
N GLU A 14 11.70 -3.93 -1.01
CA GLU A 14 12.44 -3.27 0.06
C GLU A 14 13.05 -1.96 -0.44
N GLU A 15 13.54 -1.95 -1.67
CA GLU A 15 14.00 -0.72 -2.31
C GLU A 15 12.83 0.23 -2.57
N PHE A 16 11.73 -0.27 -3.14
CA PHE A 16 10.56 0.55 -3.50
C PHE A 16 10.02 1.34 -2.30
N VAL A 17 9.90 0.72 -1.11
CA VAL A 17 9.33 1.39 0.07
C VAL A 17 10.23 2.48 0.66
N LEU A 18 11.51 2.50 0.29
CA LEU A 18 12.48 3.51 0.71
C LEU A 18 12.59 4.67 -0.30
N GLN A 19 12.15 4.48 -1.54
CA GLN A 19 12.22 5.51 -2.57
C GLN A 19 11.12 6.58 -2.38
N PRO A 20 11.45 7.87 -2.56
CA PRO A 20 10.43 8.90 -2.59
C PRO A 20 9.53 8.75 -3.81
N ALA A 21 8.28 9.17 -3.70
CA ALA A 21 7.39 9.25 -4.85
C ALA A 21 7.99 10.20 -5.92
N PRO A 22 8.03 9.78 -7.20
CA PRO A 22 8.49 10.65 -8.27
C PRO A 22 7.70 11.96 -8.33
N GLN A 23 8.38 13.05 -8.69
CA GLN A 23 7.75 14.37 -8.72
C GLN A 23 6.54 14.38 -9.68
N GLY A 24 5.42 14.94 -9.21
CA GLY A 24 4.18 15.00 -10.00
C GLY A 24 3.41 13.69 -10.07
N ILE A 25 3.90 12.60 -9.47
CA ILE A 25 3.22 11.31 -9.39
C ILE A 25 2.61 11.11 -8.00
N THR A 26 1.35 10.68 -7.98
CA THR A 26 0.68 10.24 -6.75
C THR A 26 0.57 8.73 -6.75
N ILE A 27 1.06 8.09 -5.70
CA ILE A 27 0.94 6.65 -5.47
C ILE A 27 -0.25 6.43 -4.52
N LYS A 28 -1.30 5.78 -5.02
CA LYS A 28 -2.48 5.40 -4.23
C LYS A 28 -2.22 4.05 -3.61
N CYS A 29 -2.53 3.95 -2.33
CA CYS A 29 -2.39 2.73 -1.55
C CYS A 29 -3.63 2.49 -0.69
N LYS A 30 -3.80 1.26 -0.23
CA LYS A 30 -4.86 0.84 0.68
C LYS A 30 -4.25 0.23 1.94
N VAL A 31 -4.55 0.85 3.08
CA VAL A 31 -4.25 0.25 4.39
C VAL A 31 -5.39 -0.68 4.78
N THR A 32 -5.06 -1.92 5.14
CA THR A 32 -6.02 -2.90 5.67
C THR A 32 -5.58 -3.37 7.04
N ARG A 33 -6.54 -3.57 7.94
CA ARG A 33 -6.31 -4.11 9.28
C ARG A 33 -6.74 -5.57 9.32
N ASP A 34 -5.84 -6.45 9.74
CA ASP A 34 -6.16 -7.84 10.04
C ASP A 34 -7.09 -7.92 11.25
N LYS A 35 -8.15 -8.73 11.16
CA LYS A 35 -9.12 -8.93 12.23
C LYS A 35 -8.79 -10.11 13.13
N ARG A 36 -7.86 -10.97 12.72
CA ARG A 36 -7.50 -12.18 13.47
C ARG A 36 -6.94 -11.83 14.85
N GLY A 37 -7.53 -12.40 15.90
CA GLY A 37 -7.00 -12.32 17.26
C GLY A 37 -7.32 -11.02 18.01
N MET A 38 -8.02 -10.08 17.40
CA MET A 38 -8.43 -8.83 18.05
C MET A 38 -9.41 -9.08 19.22
N ASP A 39 -10.25 -10.11 19.08
CA ASP A 39 -11.14 -10.64 20.11
C ASP A 39 -10.39 -11.23 21.30
N ARG A 40 -9.14 -11.66 21.09
CA ARG A 40 -8.25 -12.22 22.13
C ARG A 40 -7.27 -11.19 22.70
N GLY A 41 -7.45 -9.91 22.38
CA GLY A 41 -6.59 -8.82 22.85
C GLY A 41 -5.23 -8.75 22.17
N PHE A 42 -5.01 -9.43 21.04
CA PHE A 42 -3.79 -9.26 20.27
C PHE A 42 -3.75 -7.89 19.59
N TYR A 43 -2.55 -7.33 19.47
CA TYR A 43 -2.34 -6.11 18.71
C TYR A 43 -2.67 -6.33 17.23
N PRO A 44 -3.33 -5.36 16.57
CA PRO A 44 -3.72 -5.50 15.18
C PRO A 44 -2.49 -5.48 14.25
N THR A 45 -2.49 -6.36 13.26
CA THR A 45 -1.54 -6.30 12.14
C THR A 45 -2.13 -5.43 11.03
N TYR A 46 -1.33 -4.52 10.48
CA TYR A 46 -1.70 -3.68 9.36
C TYR A 46 -0.90 -4.07 8.11
N TYR A 47 -1.57 -4.03 6.96
CA TYR A 47 -0.95 -4.22 5.65
C TYR A 47 -1.18 -2.97 4.80
N LEU A 48 -0.16 -2.58 4.04
CA LEU A 48 -0.24 -1.54 3.02
C LEU A 48 -0.18 -2.21 1.65
N HIS A 49 -1.18 -1.98 0.82
CA HIS A 49 -1.25 -2.51 -0.54
C HIS A 49 -1.15 -1.37 -1.54
N LEU A 50 -0.35 -1.53 -2.58
CA LEU A 50 -0.38 -0.64 -3.73
C LEU A 50 -1.73 -0.79 -4.44
N ASP A 51 -2.41 0.33 -4.68
CA ASP A 51 -3.70 0.38 -5.37
C ASP A 51 -3.46 0.62 -6.87
N ASN A 52 -2.86 -0.38 -7.53
CA ASN A 52 -2.80 -0.42 -8.99
C ASN A 52 -4.18 -0.81 -9.52
N ASP A 53 -4.72 -0.04 -10.45
CA ASP A 53 -5.99 -0.34 -11.15
C ASP A 53 -5.93 -1.64 -11.99
N LYS A 54 -4.83 -2.39 -11.96
CA LYS A 54 -4.63 -3.73 -12.55
C LYS A 54 -5.42 -4.85 -11.83
N LYS A 55 -6.55 -4.56 -11.17
CA LYS A 55 -7.40 -5.59 -10.55
C LYS A 55 -8.89 -5.40 -10.81
#